data_AF-A0A3P7J614-F1
#
_entry.id   AF-A0A3P7J614-F1
#
_cell.length_a   1.000
_cell.length_b   1.000
_cell.length_c   1.000
_cell.angle_alpha   90.00
_cell.angle_beta   90.00
_cell.angle_gamma   90.00
#
_symmetry.space_group_name_H-M   'P 1'
#
loop_
_entity.id
_entity.type
_entity.pdbx_description
1 polymer ?
#
loop_
_entity_poly.entity_id
_entity_poly.type
_entity_poly.pdbx_seq_one_letter_code
_entity_poly.pdbx_strand_id
1 'polypeptide(L)'
;MCDCTTLTQAGYVGDDVDTVLQKLVINAHGNVEKAQHGIVFLDEFDKIHSSIDPVHSTGNRDVSGRGVQQALLKLVEGTVARVKIPGQMGKKIDIDTTDILFIASGAFPNLEEIVARRIDKRFGMVAELVGRFHILVPFHALDEKMLIRVLQEPGN
;
A
#
# COMPACT_ATOMS: atom_id res chain seq x y z
N MET A 1 -8.17 -5.94 2.77
CA MET A 1 -6.75 -5.86 3.18
C MET A 1 -5.90 -6.36 2.04
N CYS A 2 -4.83 -5.65 1.71
CA CYS A 2 -3.84 -6.03 0.70
C CYS A 2 -2.46 -5.99 1.33
N ASP A 3 -1.72 -7.09 1.22
CA ASP A 3 -0.30 -7.16 1.57
C ASP A 3 0.52 -6.55 0.43
N CYS A 4 1.40 -5.59 0.74
CA CYS A 4 2.23 -4.94 -0.26
C CYS A 4 3.45 -5.77 -0.68
N THR A 5 3.87 -6.80 0.07
CA THR A 5 5.02 -7.64 -0.30
C THR A 5 4.77 -8.51 -1.52
N THR A 6 3.50 -8.80 -1.80
CA THR A 6 3.10 -9.57 -2.98
C THR A 6 3.08 -8.73 -4.25
N LEU A 7 3.14 -7.39 -4.13
CA LEU A 7 3.01 -6.48 -5.27
C LEU A 7 4.29 -6.42 -6.09
N THR A 8 4.12 -6.49 -7.41
CA THR A 8 5.20 -6.33 -8.37
C THR A 8 4.76 -5.44 -9.52
N GLN A 9 5.74 -4.89 -10.24
CA GLN A 9 5.47 -4.16 -11.47
C GLN A 9 4.78 -5.08 -12.50
N ALA A 10 3.86 -4.50 -13.27
CA ALA A 10 3.20 -5.20 -14.36
C ALA A 10 4.19 -5.96 -15.26
N GLY A 11 3.93 -7.26 -15.46
CA GLY A 11 4.76 -8.15 -16.28
C GLY A 11 5.80 -8.98 -15.51
N TYR A 12 5.80 -8.92 -14.18
CA TYR A 12 6.64 -9.76 -13.30
C TYR A 12 5.82 -10.81 -12.54
N VAL A 13 6.52 -11.72 -11.86
CA VAL A 13 5.90 -12.77 -11.03
C VAL A 13 5.47 -12.16 -9.70
N GLY A 14 4.16 -12.03 -9.49
CA GLY A 14 3.54 -11.44 -8.30
C GLY A 14 2.16 -10.87 -8.63
N ASP A 15 1.55 -10.20 -7.65
CA ASP A 15 0.30 -9.46 -7.84
C ASP A 15 0.61 -8.10 -8.50
N ASP A 16 -0.16 -7.73 -9.53
CA ASP A 16 -0.12 -6.36 -10.06
C ASP A 16 -0.82 -5.39 -9.09
N VAL A 17 -0.48 -4.11 -9.13
CA VAL A 17 -1.10 -3.09 -8.26
C VAL A 17 -2.61 -2.97 -8.50
N ASP A 18 -3.07 -3.23 -9.73
CA ASP A 18 -4.50 -3.27 -10.07
C ASP A 18 -5.27 -4.36 -9.31
N THR A 19 -4.59 -5.38 -8.79
CA THR A 19 -5.23 -6.43 -7.97
C THR A 19 -5.80 -5.89 -6.65
N VAL A 20 -5.29 -4.76 -6.16
CA VAL A 20 -5.84 -4.05 -4.99
C VAL A 20 -7.31 -3.68 -5.23
N LEU A 21 -7.58 -3.07 -6.38
CA LEU A 21 -8.94 -2.67 -6.78
C LEU A 21 -9.79 -3.88 -7.13
N GLN A 22 -9.19 -4.93 -7.70
CA GLN A 22 -9.89 -6.19 -7.95
C GLN A 22 -10.43 -6.79 -6.65
N LYS A 23 -9.58 -6.90 -5.62
CA LYS A 23 -9.96 -7.39 -4.28
C LYS A 23 -11.07 -6.53 -3.68
N LEU A 24 -10.99 -5.21 -3.83
CA LEU A 24 -12.04 -4.28 -3.37
C LEU A 24 -13.40 -4.55 -4.04
N VAL A 25 -13.41 -4.69 -5.36
CA VAL A 25 -14.64 -4.96 -6.14
C VAL A 25 -15.23 -6.33 -5.78
N ILE A 26 -14.40 -7.35 -5.58
CA ILE A 26 -14.86 -8.67 -5.14
C ILE A 26 -15.55 -8.56 -3.78
N ASN A 27 -14.95 -7.82 -2.84
CA ASN A 27 -15.53 -7.59 -1.51
C ASN A 27 -16.80 -6.72 -1.56
N ALA A 28 -16.94 -5.87 -2.58
CA ALA A 28 -18.16 -5.16 -2.88
C ALA A 28 -19.19 -6.00 -3.67
N HIS A 29 -18.97 -7.31 -3.83
CA HIS A 29 -19.81 -8.23 -4.59
C HIS A 29 -20.05 -7.79 -6.05
N GLY A 30 -19.04 -7.17 -6.67
CA GLY A 30 -19.12 -6.67 -8.04
C GLY A 30 -19.83 -5.32 -8.19
N ASN A 31 -20.26 -4.69 -7.10
CA ASN A 31 -20.86 -3.36 -7.15
C ASN A 31 -19.76 -2.27 -7.24
N VAL A 32 -19.66 -1.65 -8.41
CA VAL A 32 -18.65 -0.61 -8.70
C VAL A 32 -18.88 0.64 -7.85
N GLU A 33 -20.10 1.14 -7.75
CA GLU A 33 -20.41 2.35 -6.96
C GLU A 33 -20.01 2.18 -5.49
N LYS A 34 -20.28 1.02 -4.90
CA LYS A 34 -19.85 0.70 -3.53
C LYS A 34 -18.33 0.59 -3.41
N ALA A 35 -17.67 -0.01 -4.41
CA ALA A 35 -16.21 -0.12 -4.41
C ALA A 35 -15.53 1.25 -4.49
N GLN A 36 -16.08 2.20 -5.26
CA GLN A 36 -15.55 3.56 -5.37
C GLN A 36 -15.58 4.37 -4.08
N HIS A 37 -16.43 3.99 -3.11
CA HIS A 37 -16.50 4.61 -1.77
C HIS A 37 -15.91 3.68 -0.69
N GLY A 38 -15.13 2.68 -1.11
CA GLY A 38 -14.58 1.66 -0.25
C GLY A 38 -13.33 2.11 0.51
N ILE A 39 -12.83 1.20 1.36
CA ILE A 39 -11.58 1.39 2.09
C ILE A 39 -10.58 0.33 1.63
N VAL A 40 -9.38 0.77 1.27
CA VAL A 40 -8.23 -0.08 0.95
C VAL A 40 -7.22 0.04 2.07
N PHE A 41 -6.95 -1.08 2.73
CA PHE A 41 -5.86 -1.20 3.70
C PHE A 41 -4.65 -1.85 3.04
N LEU A 42 -3.52 -1.13 2.99
CA LEU A 42 -2.22 -1.55 2.49
C LEU A 42 -1.34 -1.90 3.69
N ASP A 43 -1.05 -3.20 3.86
CA ASP A 43 -0.18 -3.71 4.89
C ASP A 43 1.26 -3.89 4.39
N GLU A 44 2.23 -3.92 5.30
CA GLU A 44 3.66 -4.02 4.98
C GLU A 44 4.15 -2.96 3.97
N PHE A 45 3.56 -1.76 4.02
CA PHE A 45 3.88 -0.65 3.12
C PHE A 45 5.33 -0.17 3.28
N ASP A 46 6.00 -0.47 4.40
CA ASP A 46 7.43 -0.20 4.57
C ASP A 46 8.32 -1.11 3.71
N LYS A 47 7.80 -2.22 3.15
CA LYS A 47 8.57 -3.19 2.36
C LYS A 47 8.72 -2.83 0.89
N ILE A 48 7.93 -1.89 0.39
CA ILE A 48 8.03 -1.40 -1.01
C ILE A 48 9.04 -0.25 -1.17
N HIS A 49 9.91 -0.01 -0.19
CA HIS A 49 10.98 0.97 -0.30
C HIS A 49 11.97 0.56 -1.41
N SER A 50 12.44 1.53 -2.19
CA SER A 50 13.50 1.30 -3.17
C SER A 50 14.87 1.35 -2.47
N SER A 51 15.80 0.50 -2.88
CA SER A 51 17.21 0.61 -2.49
C SER A 51 17.71 2.04 -2.77
N ILE A 52 18.22 2.73 -1.73
CA ILE A 52 18.64 4.14 -1.78
C ILE A 52 19.91 4.32 -2.63
N ASP A 53 20.63 3.24 -2.96
CA ASP A 53 21.91 3.28 -3.65
C ASP A 53 21.79 3.18 -5.19
N PRO A 54 21.87 4.29 -5.94
CA PRO A 54 21.95 4.26 -7.40
C PRO A 54 23.25 3.64 -7.93
N VAL A 55 24.27 3.45 -7.08
CA VAL A 55 25.62 3.01 -7.47
C VAL A 55 25.76 1.48 -7.49
N HIS A 56 24.85 0.72 -6.86
CA HIS A 56 24.92 -0.74 -6.76
C HIS A 56 23.80 -1.51 -7.49
N SER A 57 22.89 -0.82 -8.18
CA SER A 57 21.85 -1.47 -9.01
C SER A 57 22.35 -1.85 -10.41
N THR A 58 23.56 -2.39 -10.52
CA THR A 58 24.09 -2.98 -11.75
C THR A 58 23.66 -4.44 -11.86
N GLY A 59 22.40 -4.69 -12.25
CA GLY A 59 22.01 -6.00 -12.77
C GLY A 59 20.54 -6.39 -12.61
N ASN A 60 19.91 -6.10 -11.46
CA ASN A 60 18.52 -6.46 -11.21
C ASN A 60 17.61 -5.23 -11.23
N ARG A 61 16.62 -5.23 -12.12
CA ARG A 61 15.55 -4.22 -12.13
C ARG A 61 14.82 -4.24 -10.79
N ASP A 62 14.54 -3.07 -10.23
CA ASP A 62 13.71 -2.91 -9.03
C ASP A 62 12.24 -3.15 -9.39
N VAL A 63 11.78 -4.37 -9.21
CA VAL A 63 10.45 -4.84 -9.66
C VAL A 63 9.37 -4.72 -8.59
N SER A 64 9.75 -4.55 -7.32
CA SER A 64 8.84 -4.50 -6.17
C SER A 64 8.94 -3.17 -5.38
N GLY A 65 9.95 -2.35 -5.64
CA GLY A 65 10.14 -1.06 -4.98
C GLY A 65 9.49 0.09 -5.76
N ARG A 66 10.29 0.88 -6.48
CA ARG A 66 9.86 2.17 -7.07
C ARG A 66 8.71 2.03 -8.08
N GLY A 67 8.70 0.96 -8.87
CA GLY A 67 7.64 0.71 -9.86
C GLY A 67 6.26 0.54 -9.20
N VAL A 68 6.22 -0.21 -8.09
CA VAL A 68 5.01 -0.40 -7.28
C VAL A 68 4.58 0.92 -6.64
N GLN A 69 5.53 1.68 -6.09
CA GLN A 69 5.24 3.00 -5.50
C GLN A 69 4.62 3.97 -6.51
N GLN A 70 5.12 4.01 -7.76
CA GLN A 70 4.56 4.88 -8.81
C GLN A 70 3.16 4.43 -9.27
N ALA A 71 2.92 3.13 -9.33
CA ALA A 71 1.59 2.61 -9.66
C ALA A 71 0.58 2.91 -8.54
N LEU A 72 0.97 2.70 -7.27
CA LEU A 72 0.14 3.06 -6.11
C LEU A 72 -0.13 4.56 -6.05
N LEU A 73 0.86 5.41 -6.37
CA LEU A 73 0.68 6.86 -6.42
C LEU A 73 -0.48 7.25 -7.35
N LYS A 74 -0.56 6.67 -8.55
CA LYS A 74 -1.66 6.95 -9.49
C LYS A 74 -3.02 6.57 -8.93
N LEU A 75 -3.10 5.46 -8.18
CA LEU A 75 -4.36 5.05 -7.55
C LEU A 75 -4.76 6.01 -6.43
N VAL A 76 -3.81 6.39 -5.57
CA VAL A 76 -4.04 7.29 -4.43
C VAL A 76 -4.33 8.72 -4.89
N GLU A 77 -3.81 9.15 -6.04
CA GLU A 77 -4.08 10.48 -6.61
C GLU A 77 -5.48 10.65 -7.18
N GLY A 78 -6.18 9.54 -7.45
CA GLY A 78 -7.43 9.54 -8.20
C GLY A 78 -7.16 9.29 -9.69
N THR A 79 -7.62 8.15 -10.19
CA THR A 79 -7.56 7.79 -11.59
C THR A 79 -8.74 6.90 -11.96
N VAL A 80 -9.05 6.81 -13.25
CA VAL A 80 -9.96 5.80 -13.77
C VAL A 80 -9.13 4.58 -14.15
N ALA A 81 -9.14 3.57 -13.27
CA ALA A 81 -8.41 2.32 -13.46
C ALA A 81 -9.31 1.26 -14.11
N ARG A 82 -8.73 0.42 -14.97
CA ARG A 82 -9.47 -0.63 -15.68
C ARG A 82 -9.17 -2.00 -15.09
N VAL A 83 -10.12 -2.56 -14.36
CA VAL A 83 -9.94 -3.76 -13.53
C VAL A 83 -10.71 -4.95 -14.11
N LYS A 84 -10.11 -6.14 -14.04
CA LYS A 84 -10.76 -7.40 -14.44
C LYS A 84 -11.54 -7.99 -13.26
N ILE A 85 -12.77 -8.43 -13.46
CA ILE A 85 -13.54 -9.12 -12.41
C ILE A 85 -13.31 -10.63 -12.54
N PRO A 86 -12.73 -11.30 -11.52
CA PRO A 86 -12.59 -12.75 -11.56
C PRO A 86 -13.97 -13.41 -11.50
N GLY A 87 -14.18 -14.44 -12.33
CA GLY A 87 -15.47 -15.11 -12.48
C GLY A 87 -16.37 -14.57 -13.61
N GLN A 88 -16.05 -13.42 -14.22
CA GLN A 88 -16.70 -12.95 -15.45
C GLN A 88 -15.66 -12.91 -16.59
N MET A 89 -15.65 -13.95 -17.43
CA MET A 89 -14.66 -14.10 -18.51
C MET A 89 -14.55 -12.81 -19.36
N GLY A 90 -13.38 -12.18 -19.30
CA GLY A 90 -13.02 -11.04 -20.15
C GLY A 90 -13.68 -9.70 -19.81
N LYS A 91 -14.58 -9.63 -18.82
CA LYS A 91 -15.23 -8.37 -18.47
C LYS A 91 -14.26 -7.48 -17.70
N LYS A 92 -13.95 -6.33 -18.29
CA LYS A 92 -13.23 -5.23 -17.64
C LYS A 92 -14.22 -4.16 -17.22
N ILE A 93 -14.05 -3.62 -16.04
CA ILE A 93 -14.80 -2.47 -15.53
C ILE A 93 -13.85 -1.32 -15.29
N ASP A 94 -14.38 -0.11 -15.46
CA ASP A 94 -13.67 1.11 -15.09
C ASP A 94 -14.10 1.48 -13.67
N ILE A 95 -13.14 1.81 -12.82
CA ILE A 95 -13.35 2.24 -11.43
C ILE A 95 -12.62 3.57 -11.22
N ASP A 96 -13.34 4.56 -10.70
CA ASP A 96 -12.76 5.81 -10.25
C ASP A 96 -12.24 5.64 -8.81
N THR A 97 -10.97 5.96 -8.58
CA THR A 97 -10.33 5.82 -7.27
C THR A 97 -10.38 7.07 -6.40
N THR A 98 -10.96 8.18 -6.90
CA THR A 98 -10.96 9.48 -6.22
C THR A 98 -11.55 9.44 -4.81
N ASP A 99 -12.62 8.67 -4.60
CA ASP A 99 -13.34 8.58 -3.32
C ASP A 99 -13.01 7.31 -2.51
N ILE A 100 -11.97 6.57 -2.91
CA ILE A 100 -11.48 5.41 -2.17
C ILE A 100 -10.54 5.89 -1.06
N LEU A 101 -10.82 5.49 0.18
CA LEU A 101 -9.91 5.76 1.30
C LEU A 101 -8.76 4.73 1.30
N PHE A 102 -7.53 5.22 1.16
CA PHE A 102 -6.32 4.39 1.32
C PHE A 102 -5.72 4.56 2.72
N ILE A 103 -5.53 3.46 3.41
CA ILE A 103 -4.84 3.38 4.70
C ILE A 103 -3.59 2.54 4.49
N ALA A 104 -2.41 3.14 4.68
CA ALA A 104 -1.14 2.43 4.61
C ALA A 104 -0.59 2.19 6.01
N SER A 105 -0.06 0.99 6.24
CA SER A 105 0.54 0.57 7.51
C SER A 105 1.86 -0.13 7.29
N GLY A 106 2.75 -0.06 8.28
CA GLY A 106 4.08 -0.66 8.22
C GLY A 106 4.85 -0.35 9.51
N ALA A 107 5.90 -1.12 9.78
CA ALA A 107 6.67 -0.98 11.01
C ALA A 107 7.74 0.13 10.95
N PHE A 108 8.13 0.54 9.74
CA PHE A 108 9.16 1.57 9.47
C PHE A 108 10.33 1.54 10.47
N PRO A 109 11.11 0.45 10.53
CA PRO A 109 12.27 0.37 11.41
C PRO A 109 13.24 1.51 11.07
N ASN A 110 13.77 2.18 12.09
CA ASN A 110 14.68 3.33 11.98
C ASN A 110 14.02 4.66 11.55
N LEU A 111 12.69 4.78 11.59
CA LEU A 111 12.02 6.08 11.43
C LEU A 111 12.53 7.10 12.46
N GLU A 112 12.76 6.67 13.70
CA GLU A 112 13.32 7.49 14.78
C GLU A 112 14.71 8.05 14.42
N GLU A 113 15.55 7.24 13.79
CA GLU A 113 16.90 7.63 13.37
C GLU A 113 16.88 8.60 12.18
N ILE A 114 15.91 8.43 11.27
CA ILE A 114 15.67 9.32 10.13
C ILE A 114 15.08 10.66 10.59
N VAL A 115 14.14 10.64 11.54
CA VAL A 115 13.58 11.83 12.17
C VAL A 115 14.66 12.59 12.93
N ALA A 116 15.57 11.89 13.62
CA ALA A 116 16.72 12.47 14.29
C ALA A 116 17.74 13.12 13.32
N ARG A 117 17.83 12.62 12.07
CA ARG A 117 18.73 13.13 11.01
C ARG A 117 17.99 13.88 9.91
N ARG A 118 16.99 14.68 10.27
CA ARG A 118 16.01 15.37 9.38
C ARG A 118 16.52 16.25 8.23
N ILE A 119 17.80 16.16 7.84
CA ILE A 119 18.36 16.88 6.69
C ILE A 119 18.79 15.94 5.54
N ASP A 120 19.07 14.65 5.73
CA ASP A 120 19.84 13.93 4.67
C ASP A 120 19.51 12.47 4.37
N LYS A 121 18.50 11.83 4.99
CA LYS A 121 18.14 10.44 4.66
C LYS A 121 16.64 10.26 4.43
N ARG A 122 16.26 9.91 3.20
CA ARG A 122 14.90 9.52 2.82
C ARG A 122 14.80 7.99 2.87
N PHE A 123 13.74 7.44 3.46
CA PHE A 123 13.50 5.99 3.69
C PHE A 123 13.29 5.17 2.39
N GLY A 124 13.93 5.49 1.26
CA GLY A 124 13.71 4.79 -0.01
C GLY A 124 12.27 4.91 -0.56
N MET A 125 11.45 5.78 0.05
CA MET A 125 10.10 6.08 -0.41
C MET A 125 10.12 7.31 -1.31
N VAL A 126 9.33 7.25 -2.38
CA VAL A 126 9.05 8.35 -3.29
C VAL A 126 8.33 9.45 -2.52
N ALA A 127 8.89 10.66 -2.52
CA ALA A 127 8.39 11.77 -1.70
C ALA A 127 6.97 12.16 -2.08
N GLU A 128 6.63 12.05 -3.36
CA GLU A 128 5.31 12.29 -3.92
C GLU A 128 4.26 11.33 -3.35
N LEU A 129 4.61 10.04 -3.19
CA LEU A 129 3.73 9.04 -2.60
C LEU A 129 3.50 9.32 -1.11
N VAL A 130 4.57 9.59 -0.36
CA VAL A 130 4.47 9.97 1.06
C VAL A 130 3.62 11.23 1.22
N GLY A 131 3.77 12.20 0.32
CA GLY A 131 2.99 13.44 0.30
C GLY A 131 1.49 13.22 0.13
N ARG A 132 1.02 12.07 -0.35
CA ARG A 132 -0.43 11.76 -0.44
C ARG A 132 -1.01 11.21 0.86
N PHE A 133 -0.18 10.68 1.76
CA PHE A 133 -0.59 10.22 3.08
C PHE A 133 -0.41 11.34 4.11
N HIS A 134 -1.30 12.33 4.08
CA HIS A 134 -1.23 13.53 4.91
C HIS A 134 -1.50 13.27 6.40
N ILE A 135 -2.22 12.20 6.73
CA ILE A 135 -2.53 11.81 8.10
C ILE A 135 -1.55 10.71 8.51
N LEU A 136 -0.73 10.99 9.52
CA LEU A 136 0.20 10.03 10.11
C LEU A 136 -0.29 9.67 11.51
N VAL A 137 -0.50 8.37 11.74
CA VAL A 137 -0.94 7.83 13.02
C VAL A 137 0.17 6.93 13.57
N PRO A 138 1.03 7.44 14.48
CA PRO A 138 2.02 6.61 15.14
C PRO A 138 1.34 5.73 16.21
N PHE A 139 1.73 4.46 16.28
CA PHE A 139 1.31 3.55 17.34
C PHE A 139 2.42 3.41 18.37
N HIS A 140 2.04 3.37 19.65
CA HIS A 140 2.96 3.02 20.73
C HIS A 140 3.19 1.50 20.77
N ALA A 141 4.39 1.08 21.16
CA ALA A 141 4.66 -0.31 21.45
C ALA A 141 3.76 -0.80 22.59
N LEU A 142 3.31 -2.05 22.51
CA LEU A 142 2.48 -2.67 23.54
C LEU A 142 3.29 -2.82 24.84
N ASP A 143 2.75 -2.33 25.95
CA ASP A 143 3.30 -2.58 27.28
C ASP A 143 2.64 -3.81 27.93
N GLU A 144 3.20 -4.27 29.05
CA GLU A 144 2.69 -5.45 29.77
C GLU A 144 1.20 -5.31 30.15
N LYS A 145 0.77 -4.10 30.54
CA LYS A 145 -0.63 -3.86 30.94
C LYS A 145 -1.56 -3.95 29.74
N MET A 146 -1.16 -3.43 28.59
CA MET A 146 -1.89 -3.55 27.34
C MET A 146 -2.00 -5.01 26.90
N LEU A 147 -0.92 -5.79 27.03
CA LEU A 147 -0.94 -7.23 26.71
C LEU A 147 -1.89 -8.00 27.62
N ILE A 148 -1.84 -7.75 28.94
CA ILE A 148 -2.77 -8.33 29.90
C ILE A 148 -4.22 -7.97 29.52
N ARG A 149 -4.46 -6.71 29.15
CA ARG A 149 -5.78 -6.23 28.74
C ARG A 149 -6.29 -6.93 27.48
N VAL A 150 -5.46 -7.07 26.45
CA VAL A 150 -5.80 -7.77 25.19
C VAL A 150 -6.17 -9.24 25.44
N LEU A 151 -5.51 -9.90 26.41
CA LEU A 151 -5.77 -11.30 26.75
C LEU A 151 -7.02 -11.50 27.62
N GLN A 152 -7.47 -10.47 28.35
CA GLN A 152 -8.53 -10.58 29.35
C GLN A 152 -9.85 -9.93 28.95
N GLU A 153 -9.83 -8.89 28.11
CA GLU A 153 -11.04 -8.29 27.57
C GLU A 153 -11.46 -9.06 26.30
N PRO A 154 -12.67 -9.66 26.23
CA PRO A 154 -13.13 -10.31 25.03
C PRO A 154 -13.17 -9.29 23.88
N GLY A 155 -12.60 -9.65 22.73
CA GLY A 155 -12.74 -8.85 21.51
C GLY A 155 -14.23 -8.73 21.15
N ASN A 156 -14.68 -7.50 20.89
CA ASN A 156 -16.01 -7.24 20.33
C ASN A 156 -16.24 -7.97 19.01
#